data_AF-A0A7W1FY68-F1
#
_entry.id   AF-A0A7W1FY68-F1
#
_cell.length_a   1.000
_cell.length_b   1.000
_cell.length_c   1.000
_cell.angle_alpha   90.00
_cell.angle_beta   90.00
_cell.angle_gamma   90.00
#
_symmetry.space_group_name_H-M   'P 1'
#
loop_
_entity.id
_entity.type
_entity.pdbx_description
1 polymer ?
#
loop_
_entity_poly.entity_id
_entity_poly.type
_entity_poly.pdbx_seq_one_letter_code
_entity_poly.pdbx_strand_id
1 'polypeptide(L)'
;MRKVRHYENLHIPLWLMKDTCWMLQWKILGITMIIPTISVAILITIKTWKEKDDEFWINLAICFWIGANSYWMICEFAQHEELKNYAAFPFVAGMLCVGYFYFKRMKEEKDITE
;
A
#
# COMPACT_ATOMS: atom_id res chain seq x y z
N MET A 1 13.64 16.71 -13.53
CA MET A 1 13.39 15.84 -12.36
C MET A 1 12.27 14.84 -12.64
N ARG A 2 12.51 13.81 -13.48
CA ARG A 2 11.46 12.85 -13.93
C ARG A 2 11.75 11.39 -13.50
N LYS A 3 12.98 11.09 -13.04
CA LYS A 3 13.43 9.73 -12.69
C LYS A 3 12.97 9.27 -11.30
N VAL A 4 12.68 10.18 -10.37
CA VAL A 4 12.25 9.82 -9.00
C VAL A 4 10.84 9.17 -9.02
N ARG A 5 9.92 9.70 -9.83
CA ARG A 5 8.55 9.16 -10.00
C ARG A 5 8.46 7.77 -10.62
N HIS A 6 9.46 7.32 -11.38
CA HIS A 6 9.37 6.00 -12.03
C HIS A 6 9.53 4.89 -11.00
N TYR A 7 10.42 5.09 -10.01
CA TYR A 7 10.64 4.11 -8.94
C TYR A 7 9.51 4.12 -7.91
N GLU A 8 8.88 5.26 -7.66
CA GLU A 8 7.66 5.34 -6.84
C GLU A 8 6.53 4.49 -7.41
N ASN A 9 6.38 4.44 -8.73
CA ASN A 9 5.30 3.67 -9.35
C ASN A 9 5.61 2.17 -9.52
N LEU A 10 6.80 1.68 -9.15
CA LEU A 10 7.16 0.26 -9.32
C LEU A 10 6.37 -0.69 -8.42
N HIS A 11 5.79 -0.20 -7.31
CA HIS A 11 4.91 -1.03 -6.48
C HIS A 11 3.60 -1.37 -7.21
N ILE A 12 3.11 -0.52 -8.12
CA ILE A 12 1.84 -0.70 -8.84
C ILE A 12 1.85 -1.95 -9.74
N PRO A 13 2.80 -2.14 -10.68
CA PRO A 13 2.81 -3.34 -11.53
C PRO A 13 3.05 -4.62 -10.71
N LEU A 14 3.88 -4.56 -9.66
CA LEU A 14 4.10 -5.70 -8.77
C LEU A 14 2.81 -6.09 -8.03
N TRP A 15 2.08 -5.09 -7.53
CA TRP A 15 0.79 -5.31 -6.90
C TRP A 15 -0.24 -5.90 -7.87
N LEU A 16 -0.34 -5.37 -9.09
CA LEU A 16 -1.24 -5.90 -10.12
C LEU A 16 -0.89 -7.35 -10.51
N MET A 17 0.40 -7.68 -10.61
CA MET A 17 0.84 -9.05 -10.88
C MET A 17 0.47 -10.00 -9.74
N LYS A 18 0.76 -9.62 -8.48
CA LYS A 18 0.36 -10.39 -7.28
C LYS A 18 -1.15 -10.63 -7.27
N ASP A 19 -1.96 -9.60 -7.48
CA ASP A 19 -3.43 -9.71 -7.43
C ASP A 19 -3.97 -10.54 -8.61
N THR A 20 -3.32 -10.51 -9.76
CA THR A 20 -3.63 -11.43 -10.87
C THR A 20 -3.35 -12.88 -10.48
N CYS A 21 -2.21 -13.17 -9.83
CA CYS A 21 -1.91 -14.51 -9.31
C CYS A 21 -2.92 -14.96 -8.24
N TRP A 22 -3.41 -14.03 -7.42
CA TRP A 22 -4.46 -14.30 -6.44
C TRP A 22 -5.80 -14.63 -7.11
N MET A 23 -6.21 -13.83 -8.10
CA MET A 23 -7.43 -14.08 -8.87
C MET A 23 -7.39 -15.45 -9.57
N LEU A 24 -6.24 -15.85 -10.10
CA LEU A 24 -6.02 -17.18 -10.71
C LEU A 24 -5.85 -18.31 -9.68
N GLN A 25 -5.94 -18.00 -8.38
CA GLN A 25 -5.79 -18.95 -7.26
C GLN A 25 -4.44 -19.72 -7.29
N TRP A 26 -3.40 -19.10 -7.85
CA TRP A 26 -2.05 -19.67 -7.89
C TRP A 26 -1.36 -19.50 -6.54
N LYS A 27 -1.64 -20.39 -5.58
CA LYS A 27 -1.17 -20.28 -4.18
C LYS A 27 0.33 -20.00 -4.06
N ILE A 28 1.17 -20.81 -4.71
CA ILE A 28 2.63 -20.70 -4.58
C ILE A 28 3.13 -19.38 -5.18
N LEU A 29 2.71 -19.05 -6.41
CA LEU A 29 3.14 -17.83 -7.10
C LEU A 29 2.58 -16.56 -6.45
N GLY A 30 1.35 -16.60 -5.95
CA GLY A 30 0.76 -15.50 -5.20
C GLY A 30 1.54 -15.19 -3.93
N ILE A 31 1.86 -16.22 -3.13
CA ILE A 31 2.64 -16.06 -1.88
C ILE A 31 4.05 -15.56 -2.16
N THR A 32 4.75 -16.09 -3.18
CA THR A 32 6.09 -15.61 -3.52
C THR A 32 6.09 -14.16 -4.00
N MET A 33 5.02 -13.72 -4.66
CA MET A 33 4.85 -12.31 -5.10
C MET A 33 4.51 -11.34 -3.97
N ILE A 34 4.06 -11.80 -2.80
CA ILE A 34 3.85 -10.91 -1.63
C ILE A 34 5.17 -10.24 -1.24
N ILE A 35 6.24 -11.01 -1.18
CA ILE A 35 7.56 -10.57 -0.70
C ILE A 35 8.09 -9.38 -1.52
N PRO A 36 8.24 -9.46 -2.86
CA PRO A 36 8.71 -8.31 -3.63
C PRO A 36 7.75 -7.14 -3.59
N THR A 37 6.43 -7.37 -3.56
CA THR A 37 5.42 -6.30 -3.57
C THR A 37 5.47 -5.48 -2.28
N ILE A 38 5.43 -6.13 -1.11
CA ILE A 38 5.55 -5.46 0.19
C ILE A 38 6.93 -4.80 0.33
N SER A 39 8.00 -5.49 -0.10
CA SER A 39 9.36 -4.93 -0.01
C SER A 39 9.47 -3.61 -0.76
N VAL A 40 8.96 -3.54 -1.99
CA VAL A 40 9.00 -2.30 -2.78
C VAL A 40 8.12 -1.21 -2.16
N ALA A 41 6.93 -1.54 -1.66
CA ALA A 41 6.06 -0.58 -0.97
C ALA A 41 6.73 0.02 0.29
N ILE A 42 7.39 -0.82 1.11
CA ILE A 42 8.15 -0.37 2.29
C ILE A 42 9.34 0.50 1.86
N LEU A 43 10.09 0.09 0.84
CA LEU A 43 11.25 0.87 0.35
C LEU A 43 10.85 2.27 -0.11
N ILE A 44 9.72 2.41 -0.83
CA ILE A 44 9.19 3.71 -1.26
C ILE A 44 8.75 4.54 -0.04
N THR A 45 8.08 3.91 0.93
CA THR A 45 7.65 4.58 2.17
C THR A 45 8.85 5.10 2.97
N ILE A 46 9.92 4.30 3.13
CA ILE A 46 11.15 4.73 3.82
C ILE A 46 11.85 5.85 3.06
N LYS A 47 11.84 5.78 1.73
CA LYS A 47 12.47 6.79 0.89
C LYS A 47 11.77 8.15 1.03
N THR A 48 10.44 8.17 0.88
CA THR A 48 9.64 9.39 1.05
C THR A 48 9.70 9.93 2.48
N TRP A 49 9.79 9.06 3.49
CA TRP A 49 10.06 9.46 4.86
C TRP A 49 11.40 10.18 5.03
N LYS A 50 12.47 9.64 4.44
CA LYS A 50 13.82 10.26 4.48
C LYS A 50 13.88 11.59 3.73
N GLU A 51 13.15 11.70 2.63
CA GLU A 51 13.06 12.93 1.83
C GLU A 51 12.13 13.98 2.48
N LYS A 52 11.44 13.63 3.58
CA LYS A 52 10.43 14.45 4.27
C LYS A 52 9.35 14.95 3.31
N ASP A 53 9.00 14.12 2.34
CA ASP A 53 7.95 14.40 1.38
C ASP A 53 6.58 14.18 2.04
N ASP A 54 5.63 15.07 1.77
CA ASP A 54 4.25 14.92 2.22
C ASP A 54 3.58 13.68 1.60
N GLU A 55 4.07 13.23 0.43
CA GLU A 55 3.65 11.97 -0.20
C GLU A 55 3.94 10.73 0.66
N PHE A 56 4.72 10.85 1.75
CA PHE A 56 4.92 9.79 2.75
C PHE A 56 3.60 9.20 3.25
N TRP A 57 2.60 10.02 3.56
CA TRP A 57 1.33 9.54 4.13
C TRP A 57 0.52 8.70 3.13
N ILE A 58 0.57 9.06 1.84
CA ILE A 58 -0.03 8.25 0.77
C ILE A 58 0.74 6.93 0.61
N ASN A 59 2.07 6.98 0.56
CA ASN A 59 2.88 5.78 0.38
C ASN A 59 2.73 4.81 1.56
N LEU A 60 2.64 5.34 2.78
CA LEU A 60 2.34 4.57 3.98
C LEU A 60 0.94 3.93 3.90
N ALA A 61 -0.06 4.67 3.42
CA ALA A 61 -1.40 4.13 3.21
C ALA A 61 -1.40 2.96 2.21
N ILE A 62 -0.70 3.11 1.09
CA ILE A 62 -0.54 2.05 0.08
C ILE A 62 0.17 0.84 0.68
N CYS A 63 1.20 1.06 1.51
CA CYS A 63 1.90 -0.01 2.21
C CYS A 63 0.96 -0.80 3.14
N PHE A 64 0.11 -0.11 3.92
CA PHE A 64 -0.92 -0.78 4.74
C PHE A 64 -1.95 -1.51 3.89
N TRP A 65 -2.35 -0.94 2.75
CA TRP A 65 -3.31 -1.55 1.84
C TRP A 65 -2.79 -2.84 1.23
N ILE A 66 -1.55 -2.84 0.72
CA ILE A 66 -0.89 -4.02 0.17
C ILE A 66 -0.68 -5.08 1.27
N GLY A 67 -0.31 -4.66 2.47
CA GLY A 67 -0.20 -5.56 3.63
C GLY A 67 -1.53 -6.22 3.99
N ALA A 68 -2.61 -5.44 4.07
CA ALA A 68 -3.96 -5.93 4.32
C ALA A 68 -4.43 -6.94 3.26
N ASN A 69 -4.23 -6.61 1.99
CA ASN A 69 -4.57 -7.47 0.86
C ASN A 69 -3.76 -8.77 0.91
N SER A 70 -2.46 -8.69 1.22
CA SER A 70 -1.61 -9.87 1.37
C SER A 70 -2.05 -10.77 2.54
N TYR A 71 -2.45 -10.18 3.67
CA TYR A 71 -2.97 -10.93 4.81
C TYR A 71 -4.30 -11.62 4.48
N TRP A 72 -5.23 -10.93 3.82
CA TRP A 72 -6.46 -11.54 3.33
C TRP A 72 -6.15 -12.72 2.40
N MET A 73 -5.29 -12.53 1.39
CA MET A 73 -4.90 -13.59 0.46
C MET A 73 -4.35 -14.83 1.18
N ILE A 74 -3.50 -14.64 2.20
CA ILE A 74 -2.97 -15.75 3.02
C ILE A 74 -4.10 -16.47 3.77
N CYS A 75 -5.03 -15.72 4.38
CA CYS A 75 -6.18 -16.32 5.09
C CYS A 75 -7.05 -17.15 4.15
N GLU A 76 -7.27 -16.68 2.92
CA GLU A 76 -8.04 -17.37 1.89
C GLU A 76 -7.33 -18.66 1.43
N PHE A 77 -6.02 -18.60 1.20
CA PHE A 77 -5.24 -19.79 0.84
C PHE A 77 -5.15 -20.82 1.97
N ALA A 78 -5.18 -20.37 3.22
CA ALA A 78 -5.23 -21.21 4.42
C ALA A 78 -6.64 -21.68 4.78
N GLN A 79 -7.67 -21.31 4.00
CA GLN A 79 -9.08 -21.64 4.26
C GLN A 79 -9.60 -21.18 5.64
N HIS A 80 -8.98 -20.15 6.21
CA HIS A 80 -9.39 -19.55 7.48
C HIS A 80 -10.21 -18.28 7.21
N GLU A 81 -11.46 -18.46 6.77
CA GLU A 81 -12.37 -17.36 6.43
C GLU A 81 -12.67 -16.43 7.62
N GLU A 82 -12.70 -16.98 8.84
CA GLU A 82 -12.93 -16.22 10.07
C GLU A 82 -11.87 -15.14 10.33
N LEU A 83 -10.63 -15.40 9.90
CA LEU A 83 -9.50 -14.49 10.16
C LEU A 83 -9.43 -13.33 9.16
N LYS A 84 -10.12 -13.46 8.02
CA LYS A 84 -10.14 -12.42 6.97
C LYS A 84 -10.65 -11.07 7.48
N ASN A 85 -11.57 -11.08 8.43
CA ASN A 85 -12.13 -9.84 8.99
C ASN A 85 -11.07 -8.99 9.72
N TYR A 86 -10.00 -9.60 10.24
CA TYR A 86 -8.88 -8.85 10.82
C TYR A 86 -8.09 -8.06 9.78
N ALA A 87 -8.18 -8.41 8.49
CA ALA A 87 -7.62 -7.61 7.40
C ALA A 87 -8.27 -6.23 7.29
N ALA A 88 -9.51 -6.06 7.78
CA ALA A 88 -10.20 -4.77 7.76
C ALA A 88 -9.47 -3.69 8.58
N PHE A 89 -8.76 -4.08 9.65
CA PHE A 89 -8.02 -3.15 10.50
C PHE A 89 -6.94 -2.38 9.73
N PRO A 90 -5.99 -3.04 9.03
CA PRO A 90 -5.01 -2.33 8.21
C PRO A 90 -5.63 -1.60 7.00
N PHE A 91 -6.77 -2.04 6.45
CA PHE A 91 -7.50 -1.27 5.43
C PHE A 91 -7.98 0.08 5.97
N VAL A 92 -8.60 0.07 7.16
CA VAL A 92 -9.07 1.31 7.81
C VAL A 92 -7.89 2.20 8.16
N ALA A 93 -6.78 1.64 8.68
CA ALA A 93 -5.57 2.41 8.94
C ALA A 93 -5.03 3.09 7.66
N GLY A 94 -4.99 2.37 6.54
CA GLY A 94 -4.62 2.95 5.24
C GLY A 94 -5.56 4.08 4.81
N MET A 95 -6.88 3.91 4.94
CA MET A 95 -7.84 4.98 4.63
C MET A 95 -7.66 6.23 5.51
N LEU A 96 -7.38 6.04 6.80
CA LEU A 96 -7.10 7.16 7.72
C LEU A 96 -5.82 7.91 7.31
N CYS A 97 -4.77 7.21 6.87
CA CYS A 97 -3.56 7.84 6.36
C CYS A 97 -3.82 8.68 5.10
N VAL A 98 -4.63 8.19 4.15
CA VAL A 98 -5.03 8.97 2.97
C VAL A 98 -5.88 10.18 3.38
N GLY A 99 -6.85 9.99 4.27
CA GLY A 99 -7.69 11.06 4.79
C GLY A 99 -6.86 12.17 5.46
N TYR A 100 -5.87 11.79 6.26
CA TYR A 100 -4.94 12.73 6.89
C TYR A 100 -4.11 13.51 5.87
N PHE A 101 -3.60 12.84 4.83
CA PHE A 101 -2.88 13.49 3.73
C PHE A 101 -3.72 14.58 3.06
N TYR A 102 -4.95 14.25 2.65
CA TYR A 102 -5.83 15.21 1.99
C TYR A 102 -6.25 16.35 2.92
N PHE A 103 -6.50 16.05 4.20
CA PHE A 103 -6.86 17.07 5.19
C PHE A 103 -5.71 18.06 5.41
N LYS A 104 -4.47 17.56 5.57
CA LYS A 104 -3.28 18.41 5.70
C LYS A 104 -3.10 19.30 4.46
N ARG A 105 -3.23 18.73 3.26
CA ARG A 105 -3.07 19.47 2.01
C ARG A 105 -4.13 20.55 1.80
N MET A 106 -5.39 20.26 2.15
CA MET A 106 -6.46 21.27 2.12
C MET A 106 -6.23 22.40 3.13
N LYS A 107 -5.61 22.10 4.27
CA LYS A 107 -5.29 23.13 5.27
C LYS A 107 -4.19 24.07 4.77
N GLU A 108 -3.14 23.52 4.15
CA GLU A 108 -2.05 24.30 3.55
C GLU A 108 -2.53 25.17 2.39
N GLU A 109 -3.46 24.69 1.55
CA GLU A 109 -4.06 25.51 0.49
C GLU A 109 -4.84 26.71 1.07
N LYS A 110 -5.53 26.54 2.20
CA LYS A 110 -6.25 27.65 2.85
C LYS A 110 -5.31 28.73 3.40
N ASP A 111 -4.21 28.34 4.06
CA ASP A 111 -3.21 29.28 4.62
C ASP A 111 -2.51 30.14 3.54
N ILE A 112 -2.45 29.70 2.28
CA ILE A 112 -1.84 30.47 1.18
C ILE A 112 -2.82 31.53 0.61
N THR A 113 -4.11 31.36 0.86
CA THR A 113 -5.17 32.18 0.26
C THR A 113 -5.68 33.29 1.20
N GLU A 114 -5.32 33.24 2.50
CA GLU A 114 -5.60 34.27 3.51
C GLU A 114 -4.41 35.23 3.69
#